data_AF-A0A6H5I5R0-F1
#
_entry.id   AF-A0A6H5I5R0-F1
#
_cell.length_a   1.000
_cell.length_b   1.000
_cell.length_c   1.000
_cell.angle_alpha   90.00
_cell.angle_beta   90.00
_cell.angle_gamma   90.00
#
_symmetry.space_group_name_H-M   'P 1'
#
loop_
_entity.id
_entity.type
_entity.pdbx_description
1 polymer ?
#
loop_
_entity_poly.entity_id
_entity_poly.type
_entity_poly.pdbx_seq_one_letter_code
_entity_poly.pdbx_strand_id
1 'polypeptide(L)'
;MDPFIEDAEIWLQMNQVFDFNEYKKTVNWCNEDERLECLRYFRSITQDLRGHYPNILEIFQTEEVELLLLDSIKFPDGNFFIDFVARCGYKGEPDIDENGKPLLRRTTAVHHAAKRWFSNSDMNIPDQLFVIYNDFHVNYSDETGLTHFHAACTGGFVTVVRAFLEFGQDPNCAWLETGDSPLQLAVFREHFEVVKLLLEYGANPNLANAEGLTSLHIVSRSKIE
;
A
#
# COMPACT_ATOMS: atom_id res chain seq x y z
N MET A 1 -0.47 37.93 -10.93
CA MET A 1 -1.19 36.76 -11.46
C MET A 1 -2.65 37.12 -11.46
N ASP A 2 -3.34 36.83 -12.56
CA ASP A 2 -4.73 37.23 -12.80
C ASP A 2 -5.69 36.24 -12.11
N PRO A 3 -6.55 36.68 -11.17
CA PRO A 3 -7.52 35.82 -10.49
C PRO A 3 -8.53 35.14 -11.42
N PHE A 4 -8.68 35.63 -12.65
CA PHE A 4 -9.63 35.07 -13.62
C PHE A 4 -9.09 33.85 -14.39
N ILE A 5 -7.81 33.53 -14.27
CA ILE A 5 -7.23 32.31 -14.88
C ILE A 5 -7.47 31.08 -13.99
N GLU A 6 -7.60 31.25 -12.67
CA GLU A 6 -7.94 30.14 -11.75
C GLU A 6 -9.36 29.59 -12.00
N ASP A 7 -10.33 30.43 -12.38
CA ASP A 7 -11.69 29.97 -12.63
C ASP A 7 -11.83 29.17 -13.95
N ALA A 8 -11.07 29.51 -15.00
CA ALA A 8 -11.19 28.81 -16.29
C ALA A 8 -10.62 27.38 -16.28
N GLU A 9 -9.57 27.12 -15.48
CA GLU A 9 -9.07 25.76 -15.23
C GLU A 9 -10.05 24.92 -14.39
N ILE A 10 -10.76 25.56 -13.45
CA ILE A 10 -11.83 24.92 -12.66
C ILE A 10 -13.03 24.57 -13.57
N TRP A 11 -13.43 25.45 -14.49
CA TRP A 11 -14.57 25.20 -15.41
C TRP A 11 -14.31 24.08 -16.44
N LEU A 12 -13.07 23.93 -16.94
CA LEU A 12 -12.70 22.83 -17.85
C LEU A 12 -12.66 21.47 -17.14
N GLN A 13 -12.25 21.44 -15.87
CA GLN A 13 -12.24 20.23 -15.05
C GLN A 13 -13.67 19.80 -14.66
N MET A 14 -14.60 20.73 -14.38
CA MET A 14 -15.96 20.37 -13.98
C MET A 14 -16.75 19.58 -15.04
N ASN A 15 -16.62 19.91 -16.33
CA ASN A 15 -17.31 19.17 -17.39
C ASN A 15 -16.72 17.77 -17.60
N GLN A 16 -15.39 17.63 -17.54
CA GLN A 16 -14.74 16.31 -17.64
C GLN A 16 -15.06 15.42 -16.44
N VAL A 17 -15.13 16.00 -15.24
CA VAL A 17 -15.55 15.29 -14.02
C VAL A 17 -17.02 14.89 -14.10
N PHE A 18 -17.89 15.74 -14.67
CA PHE A 18 -19.29 15.38 -14.91
C PHE A 18 -19.41 14.21 -15.89
N ASP A 19 -18.73 14.28 -17.04
CA ASP A 19 -18.72 13.20 -18.04
C ASP A 19 -18.15 11.89 -17.46
N PHE A 20 -17.13 11.99 -16.62
CA PHE A 20 -16.57 10.85 -15.90
C PHE A 20 -17.58 10.25 -14.92
N ASN A 21 -18.28 11.07 -14.15
CA ASN A 21 -19.28 10.60 -13.19
C ASN A 21 -20.46 9.89 -13.89
N GLU A 22 -20.88 10.35 -15.06
CA GLU A 22 -21.89 9.63 -15.86
C GLU A 22 -21.33 8.32 -16.42
N TYR A 23 -20.10 8.31 -16.94
CA TYR A 23 -19.44 7.09 -17.38
C TYR A 23 -19.30 6.07 -16.24
N LYS A 24 -18.90 6.52 -15.05
CA LYS A 24 -18.69 5.67 -13.86
C LYS A 24 -19.94 4.89 -13.47
N LYS A 25 -21.14 5.43 -13.69
CA LYS A 25 -22.42 4.73 -13.44
C LYS A 25 -22.64 3.53 -14.37
N THR A 26 -21.94 3.48 -15.50
CA THR A 26 -22.00 2.39 -16.48
C THR A 26 -21.01 1.26 -16.18
N VAL A 27 -20.03 1.51 -15.29
CA VAL A 27 -18.96 0.56 -14.96
C VAL A 27 -19.51 -0.57 -14.10
N ASN A 28 -19.32 -1.81 -14.54
CA ASN A 28 -19.53 -2.98 -13.70
C ASN A 28 -18.34 -3.16 -12.75
N TRP A 29 -18.49 -2.71 -11.50
CA TRP A 29 -17.45 -2.80 -10.48
C TRP A 29 -17.03 -4.22 -10.10
N CYS A 30 -17.80 -5.25 -10.46
CA CYS A 30 -17.41 -6.65 -10.30
C CYS A 30 -16.46 -7.13 -11.40
N ASN A 31 -16.34 -6.41 -12.52
CA ASN A 31 -15.50 -6.76 -13.67
C ASN A 31 -14.17 -6.00 -13.64
N GLU A 32 -13.05 -6.72 -13.53
CA GLU A 32 -11.71 -6.14 -13.46
C GLU A 32 -11.32 -5.37 -14.74
N ASP A 33 -11.69 -5.86 -15.92
CA ASP A 33 -11.39 -5.19 -17.18
C ASP A 33 -12.09 -3.83 -17.27
N GLU A 34 -13.34 -3.75 -16.81
CA GLU A 34 -14.10 -2.49 -16.79
C GLU A 34 -13.55 -1.51 -15.74
N ARG A 35 -13.10 -1.99 -14.57
CA ARG A 35 -12.40 -1.15 -13.59
C ARG A 35 -11.08 -0.61 -14.15
N LEU A 36 -10.37 -1.40 -14.95
CA LEU A 36 -9.13 -0.96 -15.61
C LEU A 36 -9.40 0.10 -16.68
N GLU A 37 -10.44 -0.06 -17.50
CA GLU A 37 -10.86 0.97 -18.45
C GLU A 37 -11.28 2.26 -17.73
N CYS A 38 -11.96 2.13 -16.58
CA CYS A 38 -12.29 3.26 -15.71
C CYS A 38 -11.02 3.99 -15.23
N LEU A 39 -9.99 3.28 -14.77
CA LEU A 39 -8.70 3.87 -14.39
C LEU A 39 -8.00 4.58 -15.56
N ARG A 40 -8.05 4.01 -16.76
CA ARG A 40 -7.46 4.61 -17.97
C ARG A 40 -8.18 5.91 -18.34
N TYR A 41 -9.51 5.91 -18.30
CA TYR A 41 -10.28 7.12 -18.56
C TYR A 41 -10.06 8.17 -17.46
N PHE A 42 -10.08 7.76 -16.19
CA PHE A 42 -9.77 8.65 -15.07
C PHE A 42 -8.40 9.30 -15.24
N ARG A 43 -7.37 8.53 -15.61
CA ARG A 43 -6.03 9.06 -15.89
C ARG A 43 -6.05 10.05 -17.05
N SER A 44 -6.73 9.76 -18.16
CA SER A 44 -6.68 10.64 -19.34
C SER A 44 -7.24 12.06 -19.07
N ILE A 45 -8.18 12.19 -18.13
CA ILE A 45 -8.76 13.49 -17.74
C ILE A 45 -8.04 14.13 -16.54
N THR A 46 -7.25 13.39 -15.77
CA THR A 46 -6.56 13.91 -14.57
C THR A 46 -5.05 14.01 -14.69
N GLN A 47 -4.43 13.44 -15.72
CA GLN A 47 -2.97 13.40 -15.88
C GLN A 47 -2.31 14.79 -15.95
N ASP A 48 -3.04 15.79 -16.43
CA ASP A 48 -2.56 17.17 -16.58
C ASP A 48 -2.95 18.06 -15.37
N LEU A 49 -3.61 17.50 -14.35
CA LEU A 49 -4.00 18.22 -13.15
C LEU A 49 -2.75 18.75 -12.42
N ARG A 50 -2.74 20.06 -12.16
CA ARG A 50 -1.70 20.76 -11.41
C ARG A 50 -2.35 21.53 -10.26
N GLY A 51 -1.66 21.60 -9.12
CA GLY A 51 -2.13 22.40 -7.97
C GLY A 51 -2.97 21.60 -6.99
N HIS A 52 -4.17 22.10 -6.66
CA HIS A 52 -5.02 21.52 -5.63
C HIS A 52 -5.70 20.23 -6.13
N TYR A 53 -5.50 19.13 -5.43
CA TYR A 53 -6.14 17.85 -5.75
C TYR A 53 -7.54 17.82 -5.13
N PRO A 54 -8.55 17.27 -5.84
CA PRO A 54 -9.90 17.15 -5.29
C PRO A 54 -9.94 16.14 -4.14
N ASN A 55 -10.99 16.18 -3.34
CA ASN A 55 -11.27 15.08 -2.43
C ASN A 55 -11.71 13.86 -3.25
N ILE A 56 -10.94 12.77 -3.18
CA ILE A 56 -11.24 11.55 -3.96
C ILE A 56 -12.62 10.98 -3.65
N LEU A 57 -13.14 11.20 -2.43
CA LEU A 57 -14.45 10.72 -1.99
C LEU A 57 -15.63 11.50 -2.57
N GLU A 58 -15.37 12.64 -3.24
CA GLU A 58 -16.38 13.32 -4.07
C GLU A 58 -16.55 12.62 -5.44
N ILE A 59 -15.57 11.79 -5.83
CA ILE A 59 -15.51 11.11 -7.12
C ILE A 59 -15.81 9.62 -6.98
N PHE A 60 -15.27 8.96 -5.96
CA PHE A 60 -15.36 7.52 -5.74
C PHE A 60 -15.89 7.19 -4.35
N GLN A 61 -16.61 6.08 -4.23
CA GLN A 61 -16.93 5.50 -2.92
C GLN A 61 -15.66 4.88 -2.32
N THR A 62 -15.60 4.72 -1.00
CA THR A 62 -14.45 4.12 -0.30
C THR A 62 -14.11 2.74 -0.87
N GLU A 63 -15.12 1.88 -1.08
CA GLU A 63 -14.94 0.55 -1.64
C GLU A 63 -14.41 0.58 -3.07
N GLU A 64 -14.84 1.57 -3.87
CA GLU A 64 -14.34 1.79 -5.23
C GLU A 64 -12.86 2.19 -5.18
N VAL A 65 -12.46 3.13 -4.32
CA VAL A 65 -11.05 3.54 -4.15
C VAL A 65 -10.18 2.35 -3.76
N GLU A 66 -10.60 1.56 -2.78
CA GLU A 66 -9.86 0.39 -2.30
C GLU A 66 -9.71 -0.69 -3.38
N LEU A 67 -10.77 -0.97 -4.15
CA LEU A 67 -10.71 -1.88 -5.30
C LEU A 67 -9.74 -1.38 -6.37
N LEU A 68 -9.80 -0.08 -6.71
CA LEU A 68 -8.93 0.50 -7.71
C LEU A 68 -7.46 0.55 -7.25
N LEU A 69 -7.20 0.77 -5.95
CA LEU A 69 -5.85 0.65 -5.39
C LEU A 69 -5.31 -0.78 -5.52
N LEU A 70 -6.14 -1.80 -5.26
CA LEU A 70 -5.75 -3.21 -5.45
C LEU A 70 -5.40 -3.52 -6.91
N ASP A 71 -6.23 -3.06 -7.85
CA ASP A 71 -5.98 -3.28 -9.28
C ASP A 71 -4.76 -2.51 -9.78
N SER A 72 -4.49 -1.32 -9.24
CA SER A 72 -3.32 -0.50 -9.57
C SER A 72 -1.98 -1.24 -9.35
N ILE A 73 -1.91 -2.18 -8.42
CA ILE A 73 -0.70 -2.99 -8.20
C ILE A 73 -0.44 -3.98 -9.35
N LYS A 74 -1.48 -4.36 -10.11
CA LYS A 74 -1.39 -5.44 -11.08
C LYS A 74 -0.76 -5.01 -12.41
N PHE A 75 -0.77 -3.71 -12.73
CA PHE A 75 -0.36 -3.21 -14.04
C PHE A 75 0.73 -2.11 -13.95
N PRO A 76 1.62 -1.99 -14.96
CA PRO A 76 2.81 -1.12 -14.90
C PRO A 76 2.51 0.37 -14.64
N ASP A 77 1.35 0.84 -15.12
CA ASP A 77 0.93 2.24 -15.03
C ASP A 77 0.10 2.58 -13.79
N GLY A 78 -0.16 1.61 -12.90
CA GLY A 78 -1.11 1.81 -11.80
C GLY A 78 -0.61 2.72 -10.70
N ASN A 79 0.70 3.01 -10.67
CA ASN A 79 1.28 3.98 -9.75
C ASN A 79 0.64 5.38 -9.88
N PHE A 80 0.11 5.74 -11.05
CA PHE A 80 -0.58 7.03 -11.23
C PHE A 80 -1.75 7.18 -10.25
N PHE A 81 -2.61 6.16 -10.15
CA PHE A 81 -3.80 6.25 -9.31
C PHE A 81 -3.42 6.26 -7.82
N ILE A 82 -2.41 5.47 -7.43
CA ILE A 82 -1.90 5.43 -6.05
C ILE A 82 -1.34 6.81 -5.65
N ASP A 83 -0.52 7.43 -6.51
CA ASP A 83 0.01 8.78 -6.27
C ASP A 83 -1.12 9.82 -6.22
N PHE A 84 -2.08 9.75 -7.14
CA PHE A 84 -3.24 10.64 -7.15
C PHE A 84 -4.03 10.57 -5.83
N VAL A 85 -4.40 9.36 -5.40
CA VAL A 85 -5.14 9.12 -4.15
C VAL A 85 -4.36 9.62 -2.94
N ALA A 86 -3.05 9.40 -2.88
CA ALA A 86 -2.21 9.91 -1.81
C ALA A 86 -2.16 11.45 -1.78
N ARG A 87 -2.12 12.11 -2.96
CA ARG A 87 -2.14 13.58 -3.08
C ARG A 87 -3.48 14.20 -2.75
N CYS A 88 -4.59 13.49 -2.97
CA CYS A 88 -5.91 13.86 -2.46
C CYS A 88 -5.98 13.83 -0.92
N GLY A 89 -4.97 13.28 -0.24
CA GLY A 89 -4.94 13.15 1.21
C GLY A 89 -5.83 12.03 1.73
N TYR A 90 -6.30 11.13 0.87
CA TYR A 90 -7.11 9.98 1.27
C TYR A 90 -6.37 9.11 2.28
N LYS A 91 -7.11 8.64 3.28
CA LYS A 91 -6.63 7.74 4.32
C LYS A 91 -7.46 6.47 4.27
N GLY A 92 -6.78 5.33 4.18
CA GLY A 92 -7.40 4.01 4.26
C GLY A 92 -7.79 3.70 5.70
N GLU A 93 -8.75 4.47 6.22
CA GLU A 93 -9.22 4.39 7.60
C GLU A 93 -9.73 2.97 7.91
N PRO A 94 -9.50 2.46 9.13
CA PRO A 94 -9.97 1.14 9.52
C PRO A 94 -11.47 1.12 9.67
N ASP A 95 -12.08 0.02 9.23
CA ASP A 95 -13.38 -0.35 9.73
C ASP A 95 -13.29 -0.55 11.25
N ILE A 96 -14.31 -0.12 11.99
CA ILE A 96 -14.36 -0.24 13.46
C ILE A 96 -15.43 -1.23 13.89
N ASP A 97 -15.17 -1.95 14.98
CA ASP A 97 -16.16 -2.79 15.63
C ASP A 97 -17.19 -1.97 16.43
N GLU A 98 -18.16 -2.66 17.05
CA GLU A 98 -19.20 -2.04 17.89
C GLU A 98 -18.64 -1.25 19.09
N ASN A 99 -17.39 -1.49 19.47
CA ASN A 99 -16.70 -0.82 20.57
C ASN A 99 -15.76 0.29 20.07
N GLY A 100 -15.73 0.57 18.76
CA GLY A 100 -14.87 1.56 18.14
C GLY A 100 -13.42 1.10 17.93
N LYS A 101 -13.15 -0.21 18.03
CA LYS A 101 -11.79 -0.75 17.84
C LYS A 101 -11.55 -1.08 16.36
N PRO A 102 -10.37 -0.76 15.79
CA PRO A 102 -10.03 -1.12 14.41
C PRO A 102 -10.11 -2.62 14.13
N LEU A 103 -10.78 -2.99 13.04
CA LEU A 103 -10.76 -4.32 12.47
C LEU A 103 -9.43 -4.54 11.73
N LEU A 104 -8.59 -5.40 12.30
CA LEU A 104 -7.23 -5.63 11.76
C LEU A 104 -7.21 -6.59 10.57
N ARG A 105 -8.28 -7.36 10.31
CA ARG A 105 -8.33 -8.29 9.18
C ARG A 105 -8.84 -7.55 7.94
N ARG A 106 -7.92 -7.19 7.05
CA ARG A 106 -8.21 -6.46 5.81
C ARG A 106 -7.09 -6.67 4.80
N THR A 107 -7.43 -7.20 3.64
CA THR A 107 -6.52 -7.24 2.49
C THR A 107 -6.48 -5.85 1.84
N THR A 108 -5.28 -5.33 1.60
CA THR A 108 -5.07 -4.00 1.01
C THR A 108 -4.04 -4.05 -0.11
N ALA A 109 -3.90 -2.95 -0.84
CA ALA A 109 -2.88 -2.81 -1.88
C ALA A 109 -1.44 -3.01 -1.37
N VAL A 110 -1.14 -2.69 -0.11
CA VAL A 110 0.17 -2.96 0.53
C VAL A 110 0.48 -4.46 0.51
N HIS A 111 -0.48 -5.30 0.88
CA HIS A 111 -0.33 -6.76 0.88
C HIS A 111 -0.09 -7.31 -0.54
N HIS A 112 -0.86 -6.83 -1.51
CA HIS A 112 -0.70 -7.23 -2.92
C HIS A 112 0.67 -6.82 -3.47
N ALA A 113 1.13 -5.60 -3.15
CA ALA A 113 2.42 -5.09 -3.58
C ALA A 113 3.58 -5.93 -3.00
N ALA A 114 3.51 -6.23 -1.70
CA ALA A 114 4.49 -7.08 -1.03
C ALA A 114 4.50 -8.51 -1.57
N LYS A 115 3.34 -9.08 -1.92
CA LYS A 115 3.26 -10.44 -2.50
C LYS A 115 3.82 -10.53 -3.91
N ARG A 116 3.46 -9.57 -4.77
CA ARG A 116 3.91 -9.54 -6.17
C ARG A 116 5.43 -9.50 -6.27
N TRP A 117 6.06 -8.88 -5.28
CA TRP A 117 7.50 -8.79 -5.17
C TRP A 117 8.23 -10.13 -4.98
N PHE A 118 7.61 -11.11 -4.32
CA PHE A 118 8.16 -12.47 -4.25
C PHE A 118 8.10 -13.19 -5.60
N SER A 119 7.24 -12.74 -6.52
CA SER A 119 7.11 -13.29 -7.87
C SER A 119 7.95 -12.55 -8.93
N ASN A 120 8.41 -11.32 -8.64
CA ASN A 120 9.19 -10.50 -9.56
C ASN A 120 10.09 -9.50 -8.82
N SER A 121 11.41 -9.66 -8.94
CA SER A 121 12.42 -8.88 -8.22
C SER A 121 12.51 -7.40 -8.61
N ASP A 122 11.98 -7.01 -9.78
CA ASP A 122 12.08 -5.63 -10.30
C ASP A 122 10.92 -4.73 -9.82
N MET A 123 9.89 -5.30 -9.21
CA MET A 123 8.79 -4.51 -8.65
C MET A 123 9.21 -3.95 -7.30
N ASN A 124 8.66 -2.80 -6.88
CA ASN A 124 8.80 -2.26 -5.54
C ASN A 124 7.40 -1.94 -4.99
N ILE A 125 7.27 -1.92 -3.66
CA ILE A 125 6.05 -1.43 -3.02
C ILE A 125 6.01 0.09 -3.21
N PRO A 126 4.92 0.68 -3.75
CA PRO A 126 4.82 2.14 -3.84
C PRO A 126 4.78 2.77 -2.45
N ASP A 127 5.70 3.68 -2.17
CA ASP A 127 5.83 4.42 -0.91
C ASP A 127 4.54 5.18 -0.56
N GLN A 128 3.79 5.61 -1.57
CA GLN A 128 2.49 6.29 -1.44
C GLN A 128 1.44 5.41 -0.74
N LEU A 129 1.56 4.07 -0.79
CA LEU A 129 0.66 3.20 -0.05
C LEU A 129 0.80 3.40 1.47
N PHE A 130 2.01 3.67 1.98
CA PHE A 130 2.20 3.99 3.40
C PHE A 130 1.83 5.44 3.74
N VAL A 131 1.57 6.29 2.75
CA VAL A 131 0.92 7.59 2.95
C VAL A 131 -0.60 7.43 3.09
N ILE A 132 -1.18 6.49 2.32
CA ILE A 132 -2.62 6.15 2.37
C ILE A 132 -2.95 5.39 3.66
N TYR A 133 -2.17 4.36 4.00
CA TYR A 133 -2.33 3.56 5.22
C TYR A 133 -1.27 3.97 6.26
N ASN A 134 -1.41 5.19 6.78
CA ASN A 134 -0.42 5.80 7.67
C ASN A 134 -0.78 5.73 9.16
N ASP A 135 -1.90 5.09 9.53
CA ASP A 135 -2.21 4.80 10.92
C ASP A 135 -1.46 3.55 11.37
N PHE A 136 -0.24 3.76 11.87
CA PHE A 136 0.65 2.67 12.29
C PHE A 136 0.26 2.03 13.64
N HIS A 137 -0.81 2.51 14.30
CA HIS A 137 -1.47 1.72 15.36
C HIS A 137 -2.25 0.54 14.78
N VAL A 138 -2.61 0.61 13.50
CA VAL A 138 -3.36 -0.42 12.79
C VAL A 138 -2.41 -1.24 11.93
N ASN A 139 -2.05 -2.42 12.42
CA ASN A 139 -1.30 -3.38 11.63
C ASN A 139 -2.26 -4.34 10.92
N TYR A 140 -2.76 -3.94 9.75
CA TYR A 140 -3.65 -4.77 8.96
C TYR A 140 -2.98 -6.09 8.59
N SER A 141 -3.78 -7.16 8.56
CA SER A 141 -3.40 -8.50 8.16
C SER A 141 -4.34 -9.01 7.07
N ASP A 142 -3.79 -9.62 6.03
CA ASP A 142 -4.55 -10.36 5.04
C ASP A 142 -4.84 -11.82 5.48
N GLU A 143 -5.54 -12.57 4.63
CA GLU A 143 -5.92 -13.98 4.85
C GLU A 143 -4.72 -14.93 5.08
N THR A 144 -3.53 -14.56 4.61
CA THR A 144 -2.29 -15.35 4.79
C THR A 144 -1.52 -14.95 6.04
N GLY A 145 -2.02 -13.99 6.82
CA GLY A 145 -1.32 -13.42 7.97
C GLY A 145 -0.16 -12.49 7.59
N LEU A 146 -0.04 -12.09 6.32
CA LEU A 146 0.91 -11.06 5.93
C LEU A 146 0.38 -9.74 6.49
N THR A 147 1.27 -8.92 7.07
CA THR A 147 0.86 -7.66 7.70
C THR A 147 1.51 -6.46 7.04
N HIS A 148 1.00 -5.25 7.29
CA HIS A 148 1.66 -4.02 6.82
C HIS A 148 3.07 -3.87 7.40
N PHE A 149 3.28 -4.30 8.64
CA PHE A 149 4.61 -4.33 9.24
C PHE A 149 5.55 -5.31 8.53
N HIS A 150 5.06 -6.50 8.18
CA HIS A 150 5.83 -7.45 7.35
C HIS A 150 6.19 -6.81 6.00
N ALA A 151 5.22 -6.21 5.30
CA ALA A 151 5.44 -5.53 4.02
C ALA A 151 6.46 -4.39 4.12
N ALA A 152 6.39 -3.57 5.19
CA ALA A 152 7.33 -2.49 5.43
C ALA A 152 8.78 -3.00 5.62
N CYS A 153 8.93 -4.11 6.34
CA CYS A 153 10.23 -4.75 6.55
C CYS A 153 10.78 -5.36 5.26
N THR A 154 9.92 -6.04 4.50
CA THR A 154 10.25 -6.61 3.18
C THR A 154 10.69 -5.54 2.19
N GLY A 155 10.04 -4.37 2.17
CA GLY A 155 10.36 -3.26 1.26
C GLY A 155 11.42 -2.27 1.77
N GLY A 156 11.97 -2.48 2.97
CA GLY A 156 13.05 -1.64 3.49
C GLY A 156 12.62 -0.25 3.95
N PHE A 157 11.34 -0.03 4.27
CA PHE A 157 10.80 1.29 4.65
C PHE A 157 11.17 1.67 6.08
N VAL A 158 12.42 2.10 6.31
CA VAL A 158 12.98 2.38 7.65
C VAL A 158 12.08 3.28 8.50
N THR A 159 11.52 4.34 7.95
CA THR A 159 10.65 5.28 8.68
C THR A 159 9.31 4.64 9.09
N VAL A 160 8.73 3.82 8.21
CA VAL A 160 7.47 3.10 8.45
C VAL A 160 7.69 2.00 9.49
N VAL A 161 8.77 1.21 9.34
CA VAL A 161 9.15 0.17 10.31
C VAL A 161 9.36 0.79 11.69
N ARG A 162 10.08 1.92 11.77
CA ARG A 162 10.27 2.65 13.02
C ARG A 162 8.94 3.06 13.66
N ALA A 163 8.03 3.62 12.88
CA ALA A 163 6.73 4.04 13.40
C ALA A 163 5.92 2.87 13.98
N PHE A 164 5.84 1.74 13.28
CA PHE A 164 5.19 0.54 13.82
C PHE A 164 5.82 0.08 15.14
N LEU A 165 7.15 0.06 15.22
CA LEU A 165 7.88 -0.33 16.43
C LEU A 165 7.67 0.65 17.60
N GLU A 166 7.64 1.95 17.33
CA GLU A 166 7.36 2.99 18.32
C GLU A 166 5.92 2.91 18.86
N PHE A 167 4.98 2.41 18.04
CA PHE A 167 3.62 2.06 18.48
C PHE A 167 3.50 0.67 19.13
N GLY A 168 4.62 0.01 19.41
CA GLY A 168 4.67 -1.22 20.19
C GLY A 168 4.38 -2.49 19.39
N GLN A 169 4.49 -2.45 18.06
CA GLN A 169 4.42 -3.66 17.24
C GLN A 169 5.52 -4.65 17.65
N ASP A 170 5.14 -5.92 17.83
CA ASP A 170 6.09 -6.99 18.15
C ASP A 170 7.05 -7.22 16.97
N PRO A 171 8.37 -7.01 17.13
CA PRO A 171 9.36 -7.26 16.08
C PRO A 171 9.54 -8.74 15.75
N ASN A 172 8.97 -9.65 16.55
CA ASN A 172 9.04 -11.10 16.40
C ASN A 172 7.76 -11.73 15.88
N CYS A 173 6.77 -10.94 15.43
CA CYS A 173 5.55 -11.48 14.86
C CYS A 173 5.86 -12.40 13.67
N ALA A 174 5.16 -13.53 13.55
CA ALA A 174 5.38 -14.46 12.44
C ALA A 174 4.34 -14.20 11.34
N TRP A 175 4.77 -14.18 10.08
CA TRP A 175 3.86 -14.33 8.95
C TRP A 175 3.27 -15.74 8.98
N LEU A 176 1.95 -15.85 9.07
CA LEU A 176 1.25 -17.13 9.27
C LEU A 176 1.55 -18.17 8.17
N GLU A 177 1.71 -17.76 6.91
CA GLU A 177 1.92 -18.68 5.78
C GLU A 177 3.31 -19.33 5.76
N THR A 178 4.37 -18.56 6.01
CA THR A 178 5.76 -19.04 5.90
C THR A 178 6.47 -19.22 7.25
N GLY A 179 5.92 -18.63 8.30
CA GLY A 179 6.56 -18.50 9.61
C GLY A 179 7.71 -17.49 9.64
N ASP A 180 7.95 -16.73 8.57
CA ASP A 180 9.03 -15.74 8.56
C ASP A 180 8.72 -14.57 9.50
N SER A 181 9.73 -14.16 10.25
CA SER A 181 9.73 -12.95 11.07
C SER A 181 10.08 -11.71 10.22
N PRO A 182 9.71 -10.50 10.67
CA PRO A 182 10.16 -9.23 10.12
C PRO A 182 11.67 -9.19 9.83
N LEU A 183 12.47 -9.74 10.76
CA LEU A 183 13.92 -9.77 10.64
C LEU A 183 14.38 -10.66 9.49
N GLN A 184 13.79 -11.85 9.33
CA GLN A 184 14.09 -12.75 8.22
C GLN A 184 13.72 -12.13 6.87
N LEU A 185 12.58 -11.46 6.78
CA LEU A 185 12.15 -10.75 5.57
C LEU A 185 13.12 -9.63 5.18
N ALA A 186 13.52 -8.78 6.14
CA ALA A 186 14.48 -7.69 5.90
C ALA A 186 15.88 -8.22 5.56
N VAL A 187 16.30 -9.33 6.18
CA VAL A 187 17.59 -10.00 5.94
C VAL A 187 17.65 -10.62 4.56
N PHE A 188 16.61 -11.36 4.15
CA PHE A 188 16.52 -11.95 2.82
C PHE A 188 16.74 -10.92 1.72
N ARG A 189 16.43 -9.66 2.03
CA ARG A 189 16.41 -8.55 1.09
C ARG A 189 17.40 -7.45 1.35
N GLU A 190 18.36 -7.76 2.22
CA GLU A 190 19.55 -6.95 2.43
C GLU A 190 19.23 -5.50 2.85
N HIS A 191 18.07 -5.29 3.48
CA HIS A 191 17.67 -4.01 4.02
C HIS A 191 18.34 -3.78 5.38
N PHE A 192 19.66 -3.61 5.37
CA PHE A 192 20.50 -3.61 6.57
C PHE A 192 20.09 -2.57 7.63
N GLU A 193 19.55 -1.42 7.23
CA GLU A 193 19.06 -0.43 8.20
C GLU A 193 17.77 -0.88 8.90
N VAL A 194 16.88 -1.58 8.21
CA VAL A 194 15.72 -2.24 8.84
C VAL A 194 16.19 -3.38 9.74
N VAL A 195 17.18 -4.17 9.31
CA VAL A 195 17.76 -5.25 10.12
C VAL A 195 18.31 -4.72 11.45
N LYS A 196 19.11 -3.65 11.40
CA LYS A 196 19.63 -3.00 12.61
C LYS A 196 18.50 -2.50 13.51
N LEU A 197 17.53 -1.80 12.93
CA LEU A 197 16.40 -1.25 13.66
C LEU A 197 15.57 -2.35 14.35
N LEU A 198 15.28 -3.46 13.66
CA LEU A 198 14.56 -4.59 14.24
C LEU A 198 15.33 -5.21 15.42
N LEU A 199 16.66 -5.37 15.30
CA LEU A 199 17.50 -5.88 16.37
C LEU A 199 17.55 -4.92 17.58
N GLU A 200 17.61 -3.61 17.34
CA GLU A 200 17.54 -2.57 18.39
C GLU A 200 16.23 -2.67 19.20
N TYR A 201 15.14 -3.01 18.54
CA TYR A 201 13.83 -3.21 19.16
C TYR A 201 13.59 -4.63 19.70
N GLY A 202 14.59 -5.51 19.67
CA GLY A 202 14.52 -6.83 20.30
C GLY A 202 14.02 -7.96 19.39
N ALA A 203 14.15 -7.82 18.07
CA ALA A 203 14.01 -8.97 17.18
C ALA A 203 15.02 -10.07 17.53
N ASN A 204 14.56 -11.32 17.61
CA ASN A 204 15.38 -12.47 17.94
C ASN A 204 15.93 -13.12 16.64
N PRO A 205 17.24 -13.01 16.36
CA PRO A 205 17.86 -13.56 15.15
C PRO A 205 17.87 -15.09 15.08
N ASN A 206 17.51 -15.77 16.18
CA ASN A 206 17.46 -17.22 16.27
C ASN A 206 16.06 -17.80 16.07
N LEU A 207 15.04 -16.97 15.79
CA LEU A 207 13.74 -17.50 15.41
C LEU A 207 13.85 -18.28 14.11
N ALA A 208 13.25 -19.46 14.11
CA ALA A 208 13.17 -20.32 12.95
C ALA A 208 11.79 -20.16 12.30
N ASN A 209 11.76 -20.02 10.97
CA ASN A 209 10.50 -20.03 10.21
C ASN A 209 9.93 -21.46 10.11
N ALA A 210 8.84 -21.64 9.35
CA ALA A 210 8.20 -22.95 9.22
C ALA A 210 9.10 -24.03 8.58
N GLU A 211 10.13 -23.62 7.83
CA GLU A 211 11.15 -24.52 7.26
C GLU A 211 12.31 -24.81 8.22
N GLY A 212 12.30 -24.25 9.43
CA GLY A 212 13.40 -24.38 10.39
C GLY A 212 14.60 -23.46 10.09
N LEU A 213 14.45 -22.49 9.19
CA LEU A 213 15.52 -21.57 8.80
C LEU A 213 15.56 -20.35 9.71
N THR A 214 16.74 -19.91 10.13
CA THR A 214 16.95 -18.67 10.90
C THR A 214 17.46 -17.57 9.98
N SER A 215 17.55 -16.33 10.47
CA SER A 215 18.16 -15.24 9.70
C SER A 215 19.57 -15.58 9.20
N LEU A 216 20.37 -16.32 9.98
CA LEU A 216 21.72 -16.74 9.56
C LEU A 216 21.68 -17.75 8.40
N HIS A 217 20.74 -18.69 8.40
CA HIS A 217 20.54 -19.62 7.29
C HIS A 217 20.18 -18.86 6.00
N ILE A 218 19.33 -17.84 6.09
CA ILE A 218 18.89 -17.02 4.95
C ILE A 218 20.06 -16.24 4.35
N VAL A 219 20.86 -15.51 5.16
CA VAL A 219 22.04 -14.77 4.68
C VAL A 219 23.03 -15.68 3.94
N SER A 220 23.16 -16.93 4.40
CA SER A 220 24.10 -17.88 3.82
C SER A 220 23.65 -18.37 2.44
N ARG A 221 22.35 -18.36 2.16
CA ARG A 221 21.79 -18.73 0.84
C ARG A 221 21.85 -17.58 -0.16
N SER A 222 21.64 -16.33 0.27
CA SER A 222 21.61 -15.18 -0.63
C SER A 222 22.98 -14.79 -1.20
N LYS A 223 24.08 -15.13 -0.50
CA LYS A 223 25.46 -14.79 -0.92
C LYS A 223 26.10 -15.75 -1.94
N ILE A 224 25.35 -16.67 -2.55
CA ILE A 224 25.87 -17.67 -3.49
C ILE A 224 25.65 -17.26 -4.97
N GLU A 225 25.08 -16.09 -5.24
CA GLU A 225 24.91 -15.55 -6.61
C GLU A 225 26.02 -14.57 -7.01
#